data_AF-A0A660Y5Y3-F1
#
_entry.id   AF-A0A660Y5Y3-F1
#
_cell.length_a   1.000
_cell.length_b   1.000
_cell.length_c   1.000
_cell.angle_alpha   90.00
_cell.angle_beta   90.00
_cell.angle_gamma   90.00
#
_symmetry.space_group_name_H-M   'P 1'
#
loop_
_entity.id
_entity.type
_entity.pdbx_description
1 polymer ?
#
loop_
_entity_poly.entity_id
_entity_poly.type
_entity_poly.pdbx_seq_one_letter_code
_entity_poly.pdbx_strand_id
1 'polypeptide(L)'
;MPGKELGRVPLFDPADGRTVVPPLSEGRGWWAGACSVFYDEGLGKFYLYYRLRKPRELGRGVECRIAESTDGVSFREVWRATKEELDTPSMERASIFKCHDGIWRLYISFVDPEDSRWRVDLMEADTPDGFSPAERRKVFTASDIGAEGVKDPWVVRIGGLYYMLLSYAPTPKAASPEERARMHATADVYATGVTKSHSGLAVSADGVNFRWFGDVLSPSKDGWDAYAARLSCLLWVPPVFVGFYDGSRTVDENYEERTGIAISWDLKSFRRTSTDSPVLTSPYASGSLRYMDALAFEDRIYFYYEFARPDGSHELRVSIVRRGG
;
A
#
# COMPACT_ATOMS: atom_id res chain seq x y z
N MET A 1 30.44 -12.20 -3.94
CA MET A 1 30.03 -11.55 -5.22
C MET A 1 31.23 -10.90 -5.92
N PRO A 2 31.73 -11.38 -7.07
CA PRO A 2 32.70 -10.62 -7.86
C PRO A 2 31.94 -9.65 -8.77
N GLY A 3 31.61 -8.48 -8.23
CA GLY A 3 30.97 -7.38 -8.96
C GLY A 3 30.85 -6.15 -8.07
N LYS A 4 31.02 -4.95 -8.62
CA LYS A 4 30.82 -3.67 -7.90
C LYS A 4 29.32 -3.32 -7.82
N GLU A 5 28.47 -4.29 -7.50
CA GLU A 5 27.01 -4.13 -7.34
C GLU A 5 26.63 -4.35 -5.88
N LEU A 6 26.02 -3.34 -5.26
CA LEU A 6 25.50 -3.36 -3.89
C LEU A 6 24.04 -2.88 -3.91
N GLY A 7 23.22 -3.33 -2.97
CA GLY A 7 21.86 -2.79 -2.83
C GLY A 7 20.86 -3.21 -3.91
N ARG A 8 21.13 -4.28 -4.67
CA ARG A 8 20.24 -4.76 -5.74
C ARG A 8 19.26 -5.83 -5.22
N VAL A 9 17.97 -5.66 -5.50
CA VAL A 9 16.93 -6.67 -5.26
C VAL A 9 16.78 -7.53 -6.51
N PRO A 10 16.72 -8.88 -6.40
CA PRO A 10 16.38 -9.73 -7.53
C PRO A 10 14.91 -9.50 -7.93
N LEU A 11 14.67 -9.17 -9.19
CA LEU A 11 13.34 -9.05 -9.77
C LEU A 11 12.85 -10.40 -10.29
N PHE A 12 11.58 -10.46 -10.69
CA PHE A 12 10.89 -11.64 -11.19
C PHE A 12 10.07 -11.29 -12.42
N ASP A 13 9.66 -12.30 -13.18
CA ASP A 13 8.63 -12.15 -14.20
C ASP A 13 7.25 -12.20 -13.54
N PRO A 14 6.45 -11.11 -13.56
CA PRO A 14 5.12 -11.10 -12.95
C PRO A 14 4.15 -12.14 -13.52
N ALA A 15 4.37 -12.60 -14.75
CA ALA A 15 3.54 -13.62 -15.39
C ALA A 15 3.62 -14.97 -14.66
N ASP A 16 4.77 -15.29 -14.07
CA ASP A 16 5.03 -16.53 -13.33
C ASP A 16 4.46 -16.53 -11.90
N GLY A 17 3.96 -15.38 -11.43
CA GLY A 17 3.36 -15.24 -10.12
C GLY A 17 2.12 -16.11 -9.93
N ARG A 18 1.91 -16.60 -8.70
CA ARG A 18 0.77 -17.45 -8.33
C ARG A 18 -0.35 -16.59 -7.74
N THR A 19 -1.58 -16.78 -8.21
CA THR A 19 -2.75 -16.17 -7.58
C THR A 19 -2.93 -16.66 -6.15
N VAL A 20 -3.07 -15.73 -5.21
CA VAL A 20 -3.38 -15.97 -3.80
C VAL A 20 -4.84 -15.66 -3.52
N VAL A 21 -5.34 -14.53 -4.02
CA VAL A 21 -6.76 -14.14 -3.90
C VAL A 21 -7.27 -13.69 -5.27
N PRO A 22 -8.25 -14.40 -5.86
CA PRO A 22 -8.90 -13.94 -7.08
C PRO A 22 -9.86 -12.78 -6.78
N PRO A 23 -10.21 -11.94 -7.76
CA PRO A 23 -11.30 -10.99 -7.62
C PRO A 23 -12.64 -11.71 -7.47
N LEU A 24 -13.64 -11.01 -6.91
CA LEU A 24 -14.99 -11.53 -6.72
C LEU A 24 -15.74 -11.82 -8.04
N SER A 25 -15.33 -11.19 -9.14
CA SER A 25 -15.89 -11.38 -10.47
C SER A 25 -14.89 -10.97 -11.54
N GLU A 26 -15.30 -11.09 -12.80
CA GLU A 26 -14.52 -10.74 -13.98
C GLU A 26 -14.78 -9.31 -14.44
N GLY A 27 -13.79 -8.71 -15.11
CA GLY A 27 -13.92 -7.39 -15.71
C GLY A 27 -13.39 -6.22 -14.89
N ARG A 28 -13.31 -5.05 -15.55
CA ARG A 28 -12.80 -3.80 -14.96
C ARG A 28 -13.51 -3.45 -13.66
N GLY A 29 -12.74 -3.15 -12.63
CA GLY A 29 -13.23 -2.67 -11.35
C GLY A 29 -13.42 -3.75 -10.28
N TRP A 30 -13.42 -5.03 -10.66
CA TRP A 30 -13.36 -6.15 -9.73
C TRP A 30 -11.93 -6.43 -9.31
N TRP A 31 -11.56 -6.05 -8.09
CA TRP A 31 -10.17 -6.12 -7.63
C TRP A 31 -10.05 -6.83 -6.28
N ALA A 32 -9.04 -7.69 -6.16
CA ALA A 32 -8.51 -8.18 -4.90
C ALA A 32 -7.05 -7.70 -4.78
N GLY A 33 -6.71 -7.03 -3.68
CA GLY A 33 -5.37 -6.45 -3.55
C GLY A 33 -5.25 -5.43 -2.41
N ALA A 34 -4.51 -4.34 -2.65
CA ALA A 34 -4.09 -3.38 -1.62
C ALA A 34 -3.57 -4.07 -0.34
N CYS A 35 -2.67 -5.03 -0.52
CA CYS A 35 -2.28 -5.95 0.54
C CYS A 35 -1.25 -5.38 1.51
N SER A 36 -1.14 -6.07 2.64
CA SER A 36 0.03 -6.05 3.52
C SER A 36 0.28 -7.44 4.07
N VAL A 37 1.54 -7.82 4.20
CA VAL A 37 1.94 -9.15 4.68
C VAL A 37 2.86 -9.05 5.89
N PHE A 38 2.68 -9.95 6.85
CA PHE A 38 3.52 -10.09 8.03
C PHE A 38 3.84 -11.56 8.27
N TYR A 39 5.04 -11.86 8.74
CA TYR A 39 5.43 -13.21 9.16
C TYR A 39 5.74 -13.22 10.65
N ASP A 40 5.01 -14.05 11.39
CA ASP A 40 5.28 -14.32 12.81
C ASP A 40 6.22 -15.52 12.91
N GLU A 41 7.49 -15.26 13.24
CA GLU A 41 8.51 -16.30 13.41
C GLU A 41 8.19 -17.26 14.55
N GLY A 42 7.58 -16.78 15.64
CA GLY A 42 7.25 -17.59 16.80
C GLY A 42 6.13 -18.59 16.52
N LEU A 43 5.20 -18.24 15.64
CA LEU A 43 4.11 -19.12 15.20
C LEU A 43 4.42 -19.86 13.89
N GLY A 44 5.45 -19.45 13.15
CA GLY A 44 5.76 -19.99 11.83
C GLY A 44 4.65 -19.71 10.80
N LYS A 45 4.02 -18.54 10.87
CA LYS A 45 2.83 -18.20 10.06
C LYS A 45 2.96 -16.87 9.35
N PHE A 46 2.47 -16.85 8.11
CA PHE A 46 2.17 -15.66 7.34
C PHE A 46 0.78 -15.16 7.69
N TYR A 47 0.63 -13.84 7.73
CA TYR A 47 -0.64 -13.14 7.82
C TYR A 47 -0.73 -12.13 6.69
N LEU A 48 -1.81 -12.18 5.93
CA LEU A 48 -2.04 -11.36 4.75
C LEU A 48 -3.33 -10.57 4.93
N TYR A 49 -3.20 -9.25 5.02
CA TYR A 49 -4.31 -8.34 4.84
C TYR A 49 -4.55 -8.11 3.33
N TYR A 50 -5.80 -8.03 2.92
CA TYR A 50 -6.19 -7.55 1.60
C TYR A 50 -7.60 -6.96 1.62
N ARG A 51 -7.93 -6.19 0.58
CA ARG A 51 -9.30 -5.71 0.34
C ARG A 51 -9.92 -6.36 -0.89
N LEU A 52 -11.24 -6.35 -0.91
CA LEU A 52 -12.04 -6.66 -2.08
C LEU A 52 -12.75 -5.39 -2.56
N ARG A 53 -12.80 -5.20 -3.87
CA ARG A 53 -13.45 -4.06 -4.51
C ARG A 53 -14.33 -4.55 -5.66
N LYS A 54 -15.44 -3.83 -5.84
CA LYS A 54 -16.35 -3.93 -6.97
C LYS A 54 -16.28 -2.67 -7.85
N PRO A 55 -16.78 -2.74 -9.09
CA PRO A 55 -16.89 -1.58 -9.97
C PRO A 55 -17.68 -0.43 -9.34
N ARG A 56 -17.29 0.82 -9.63
CA ARG A 56 -17.84 2.02 -8.94
C ARG A 56 -19.32 2.22 -9.22
N GLU A 57 -19.78 1.82 -10.41
CA GLU A 57 -21.18 1.83 -10.83
C GLU A 57 -22.08 0.92 -9.99
N LEU A 58 -21.50 -0.08 -9.31
CA LEU A 58 -22.18 -0.95 -8.35
C LEU A 58 -22.06 -0.46 -6.90
N GLY A 59 -21.50 0.73 -6.70
CA GLY A 59 -21.21 1.34 -5.40
C GLY A 59 -19.73 1.27 -5.01
N ARG A 60 -19.34 2.02 -3.97
CA ARG A 60 -17.98 2.04 -3.43
C ARG A 60 -17.82 1.13 -2.22
N GLY A 61 -16.61 0.59 -2.08
CA GLY A 61 -16.22 -0.29 -0.99
C GLY A 61 -16.93 -1.65 -1.03
N VAL A 62 -16.27 -2.68 -0.48
CA VAL A 62 -16.92 -3.96 -0.17
C VAL A 62 -16.51 -4.34 1.24
N GLU A 63 -15.32 -4.92 1.38
CA GLU A 63 -14.80 -5.43 2.63
C GLU A 63 -13.28 -5.61 2.55
N CYS A 64 -12.66 -5.78 3.70
CA CYS A 64 -11.29 -6.22 3.85
C CYS A 64 -11.21 -7.47 4.73
N ARG A 65 -10.11 -8.21 4.59
CA ARG A 65 -9.92 -9.52 5.21
C ARG A 65 -8.48 -9.66 5.70
N ILE A 66 -8.29 -10.53 6.69
CA ILE A 66 -6.98 -11.09 7.06
C ILE A 66 -7.06 -12.59 6.89
N ALA A 67 -6.03 -13.17 6.29
CA ALA A 67 -5.87 -14.60 6.14
C ALA A 67 -4.50 -15.06 6.67
N GLU A 68 -4.43 -16.29 7.15
CA GLU A 68 -3.19 -16.91 7.62
C GLU A 68 -2.71 -18.05 6.71
N SER A 69 -1.41 -18.30 6.71
CA SER A 69 -0.78 -19.37 5.92
C SER A 69 0.48 -19.90 6.60
N THR A 70 0.84 -21.15 6.34
CA THR A 70 2.14 -21.74 6.76
C THR A 70 3.15 -21.81 5.61
N ASP A 71 2.72 -21.63 4.35
CA ASP A 71 3.57 -21.72 3.16
C ASP A 71 3.74 -20.38 2.42
N GLY A 72 2.97 -19.35 2.80
CA GLY A 72 2.98 -18.05 2.15
C GLY A 72 2.30 -18.05 0.77
N VAL A 73 1.49 -19.08 0.46
CA VAL A 73 0.80 -19.19 -0.83
C VAL A 73 -0.65 -19.61 -0.66
N SER A 74 -0.91 -20.60 0.18
CA SER A 74 -2.25 -21.11 0.47
C SER A 74 -2.74 -20.47 1.76
N PHE A 75 -3.74 -19.59 1.65
CA PHE A 75 -4.23 -18.80 2.78
C PHE A 75 -5.63 -19.23 3.21
N ARG A 76 -5.87 -19.21 4.53
CA ARG A 76 -7.20 -19.38 5.13
C ARG A 76 -7.59 -18.10 5.85
N GLU A 77 -8.77 -17.57 5.52
CA GLU A 77 -9.32 -16.38 6.16
C GLU A 77 -9.55 -16.59 7.66
N VAL A 78 -9.23 -15.55 8.44
CA VAL A 78 -9.39 -15.53 9.91
C VAL A 78 -10.13 -14.29 10.40
N TRP A 79 -10.18 -13.23 9.60
CA TRP A 79 -10.86 -11.98 9.96
C TRP A 79 -11.46 -11.30 8.75
N ARG A 80 -12.54 -10.53 8.98
CA ARG A 80 -13.25 -9.74 7.97
C ARG A 80 -13.83 -8.48 8.60
N ALA A 81 -13.81 -7.38 7.86
CA ALA A 81 -14.64 -6.20 8.14
C ALA A 81 -15.24 -5.62 6.86
N THR A 82 -16.51 -5.27 6.93
CA THR A 82 -17.27 -4.59 5.88
C THR A 82 -17.12 -3.08 5.97
N LYS A 83 -17.46 -2.39 4.89
CA LYS A 83 -17.50 -0.91 4.89
C LYS A 83 -18.56 -0.37 5.87
N GLU A 84 -19.64 -1.10 6.10
CA GLU A 84 -20.69 -0.75 7.06
C GLU A 84 -20.17 -0.80 8.50
N GLU A 85 -19.40 -1.84 8.86
CA GLU A 85 -18.78 -1.95 10.19
C GLU A 85 -17.73 -0.85 10.45
N LEU A 86 -17.08 -0.37 9.38
CA LEU A 86 -16.15 0.77 9.42
C LEU A 86 -16.85 2.13 9.32
N ASP A 87 -18.16 2.17 9.07
CA ASP A 87 -18.91 3.39 8.74
C ASP A 87 -18.20 4.26 7.71
N THR A 88 -17.89 3.67 6.54
CA THR A 88 -17.11 4.35 5.51
C THR A 88 -17.68 4.15 4.10
N PRO A 89 -17.58 5.18 3.23
CA PRO A 89 -17.83 5.00 1.80
C PRO A 89 -16.85 4.04 1.12
N SER A 90 -15.60 3.97 1.59
CA SER A 90 -14.55 3.14 0.99
C SER A 90 -13.36 2.96 1.93
N MET A 91 -12.74 1.80 1.85
CA MET A 91 -11.50 1.45 2.53
C MET A 91 -10.48 0.98 1.51
N GLU A 92 -9.20 1.25 1.77
CA GLU A 92 -8.11 0.87 0.89
C GLU A 92 -6.84 0.74 1.70
N ARG A 93 -6.25 -0.46 1.62
CA ARG A 93 -5.00 -0.83 2.28
C ARG A 93 -5.02 -0.74 3.81
N ALA A 94 -4.23 -1.60 4.41
CA ALA A 94 -3.84 -1.52 5.80
C ALA A 94 -2.42 -2.04 5.96
N SER A 95 -1.79 -1.75 7.08
CA SER A 95 -0.55 -2.40 7.51
C SER A 95 -0.85 -3.28 8.72
N ILE A 96 -0.60 -4.59 8.58
CA ILE A 96 -0.69 -5.54 9.70
C ILE A 96 0.68 -5.71 10.34
N PHE A 97 0.72 -5.72 11.67
CA PHE A 97 1.97 -5.75 12.43
C PHE A 97 1.78 -6.40 13.80
N LYS A 98 2.79 -7.13 14.30
CA LYS A 98 2.81 -7.62 15.68
C LYS A 98 3.89 -6.91 16.51
N CYS A 99 3.48 -6.31 17.61
CA CYS A 99 4.35 -5.62 18.56
C CYS A 99 5.17 -6.61 19.40
N HIS A 100 6.24 -6.12 20.06
CA HIS A 100 7.10 -6.97 20.88
C HIS A 100 6.41 -7.47 22.16
N ASP A 101 5.43 -6.72 22.65
CA ASP A 101 4.52 -7.12 23.74
C ASP A 101 3.48 -8.16 23.30
N GLY A 102 3.48 -8.56 22.02
CA GLY A 102 2.56 -9.56 21.46
C GLY A 102 1.27 -8.99 20.89
N ILE A 103 0.97 -7.70 21.13
CA ILE A 103 -0.24 -7.05 20.64
C ILE A 103 -0.20 -6.91 19.12
N TRP A 104 -1.27 -7.30 18.47
CA TRP A 104 -1.47 -7.12 17.04
C TRP A 104 -2.01 -5.73 16.75
N ARG A 105 -1.55 -5.15 15.65
CA ARG A 105 -1.95 -3.83 15.17
C ARG A 105 -2.37 -3.92 13.72
N LEU A 106 -3.48 -3.26 13.40
CA LEU A 106 -3.93 -3.01 12.03
C LEU A 106 -4.10 -1.51 11.83
N TYR A 107 -3.18 -0.91 11.08
CA TYR A 107 -3.27 0.48 10.65
C TYR A 107 -4.07 0.51 9.36
N ILE A 108 -5.34 0.90 9.40
CA ILE A 108 -6.26 0.83 8.26
C ILE A 108 -6.52 2.20 7.67
N SER A 109 -6.55 2.30 6.34
CA SER A 109 -7.00 3.52 5.67
C SER A 109 -8.41 3.38 5.08
N PHE A 110 -9.18 4.45 5.26
CA PHE A 110 -10.55 4.56 4.81
C PHE A 110 -10.94 6.03 4.61
N VAL A 111 -12.06 6.25 3.93
CA VAL A 111 -12.64 7.56 3.74
C VAL A 111 -13.40 7.94 5.00
N ASP A 112 -13.05 9.09 5.57
CA ASP A 112 -13.73 9.66 6.72
C ASP A 112 -15.18 10.02 6.37
N PRO A 113 -16.20 9.48 7.08
CA PRO A 113 -17.59 9.87 6.86
C PRO A 113 -17.87 11.33 7.24
N GLU A 114 -17.05 11.96 8.09
CA GLU A 114 -17.25 13.34 8.55
C GLU A 114 -16.98 14.37 7.45
N ASP A 115 -15.93 14.17 6.65
CA ASP A 115 -15.46 15.18 5.70
C ASP A 115 -15.08 14.64 4.30
N SER A 116 -15.30 13.35 4.05
CA SER A 116 -15.02 12.69 2.76
C SER A 116 -13.55 12.67 2.34
N ARG A 117 -12.61 12.90 3.26
CA ARG A 117 -11.17 12.78 3.02
C ARG A 117 -10.64 11.45 3.51
N TRP A 118 -9.56 10.98 2.90
CA TRP A 118 -8.90 9.76 3.36
C TRP A 118 -8.16 10.00 4.68
N ARG A 119 -8.26 9.02 5.58
CA ARG A 119 -7.60 8.98 6.90
C ARG A 119 -6.99 7.61 7.19
N VAL A 120 -6.28 7.52 8.31
CA VAL A 120 -5.72 6.28 8.88
C VAL A 120 -6.07 6.18 10.36
N ASP A 121 -6.62 5.03 10.75
CA ASP A 121 -6.86 4.65 12.14
C ASP A 121 -6.11 3.36 12.49
N LEU A 122 -5.98 3.09 13.80
CA LEU A 122 -5.36 1.90 14.37
C LEU A 122 -6.40 1.06 15.12
N MET A 123 -6.39 -0.24 14.87
CA MET A 123 -7.02 -1.25 15.74
C MET A 123 -5.95 -2.07 16.44
N GLU A 124 -6.18 -2.43 17.70
CA GLU A 124 -5.32 -3.34 18.47
C GLU A 124 -6.11 -4.58 18.89
N ALA A 125 -5.45 -5.73 18.97
CA ALA A 125 -6.04 -6.99 19.44
C ALA A 125 -4.96 -7.96 19.95
N ASP A 126 -5.35 -8.94 20.75
CA ASP A 126 -4.44 -10.00 21.22
C ASP A 126 -4.10 -11.03 20.12
N THR A 127 -4.99 -11.14 19.11
CA THR A 127 -4.86 -12.05 17.97
C THR A 127 -5.33 -11.40 16.66
N PRO A 128 -4.88 -11.86 15.48
CA PRO A 128 -5.27 -11.28 14.19
C PRO A 128 -6.76 -11.36 13.85
N ASP A 129 -7.49 -12.29 14.46
CA ASP A 129 -8.94 -12.46 14.34
C ASP A 129 -9.75 -11.62 15.34
N GLY A 130 -9.08 -10.96 16.28
CA GLY A 130 -9.72 -10.17 17.34
C GLY A 130 -9.92 -8.68 17.04
N PHE A 131 -9.53 -8.18 15.87
CA PHE A 131 -9.69 -6.74 15.56
C PHE A 131 -11.16 -6.32 15.51
N SER A 132 -11.49 -5.22 16.19
CA SER A 132 -12.83 -4.64 16.19
C SER A 132 -12.85 -3.29 15.47
N PRO A 133 -13.54 -3.16 14.32
CA PRO A 133 -13.73 -1.87 13.65
C PRO A 133 -14.27 -0.77 14.56
N ALA A 134 -15.11 -1.12 15.54
CA ALA A 134 -15.70 -0.17 16.49
C ALA A 134 -14.70 0.40 17.51
N GLU A 135 -13.58 -0.30 17.75
CA GLU A 135 -12.57 0.10 18.74
C GLU A 135 -11.34 0.78 18.08
N ARG A 136 -11.48 1.21 16.82
CA ARG A 136 -10.44 1.93 16.10
C ARG A 136 -10.14 3.28 16.75
N ARG A 137 -8.87 3.68 16.74
CA ARG A 137 -8.39 4.98 17.22
C ARG A 137 -7.74 5.77 16.10
N LYS A 138 -7.95 7.08 16.08
CA LYS A 138 -7.34 7.98 15.08
C LYS A 138 -5.81 7.88 15.11
N VAL A 139 -5.18 7.78 13.93
CA VAL A 139 -3.73 8.00 13.76
C VAL A 139 -3.48 9.29 12.98
N PHE A 140 -4.02 9.41 11.77
CA PHE A 140 -3.92 10.63 10.96
C PHE A 140 -5.22 10.90 10.20
N THR A 141 -5.70 12.13 10.27
CA THR A 141 -6.64 12.71 9.31
C THR A 141 -5.90 13.60 8.31
N ALA A 142 -6.55 13.94 7.22
CA ALA A 142 -6.02 14.91 6.25
C ALA A 142 -5.71 16.27 6.91
N SER A 143 -6.55 16.70 7.86
CA SER A 143 -6.34 17.94 8.63
C SER A 143 -5.09 17.89 9.50
N ASP A 144 -4.79 16.74 10.15
CA ASP A 144 -3.61 16.61 11.04
C ASP A 144 -2.29 16.90 10.31
N ILE A 145 -2.24 16.66 8.98
CA ILE A 145 -1.06 16.90 8.15
C ILE A 145 -1.20 18.10 7.21
N GLY A 146 -2.30 18.86 7.29
CA GLY A 146 -2.57 20.01 6.42
C GLY A 146 -2.68 19.65 4.93
N ALA A 147 -3.38 18.56 4.61
CA ALA A 147 -3.51 18.02 3.25
C ALA A 147 -4.97 17.74 2.87
N GLU A 148 -5.19 17.24 1.65
CA GLU A 148 -6.50 16.86 1.11
C GLU A 148 -6.79 15.35 1.27
N GLY A 149 -5.83 14.57 1.75
CA GLY A 149 -5.99 13.15 2.03
C GLY A 149 -4.70 12.53 2.53
N VAL A 150 -4.81 11.51 3.36
CA VAL A 150 -3.70 10.68 3.84
C VAL A 150 -4.17 9.22 3.92
N LYS A 151 -3.48 8.31 3.23
CA LYS A 151 -3.92 6.93 3.04
C LYS A 151 -2.77 5.95 2.85
N ASP A 152 -3.14 4.69 2.65
CA ASP A 152 -2.24 3.61 2.27
C ASP A 152 -1.04 3.41 3.22
N PRO A 153 -1.26 3.24 4.54
CA PRO A 153 -0.18 3.07 5.49
C PRO A 153 0.62 1.79 5.21
N TRP A 154 1.93 1.89 5.29
CA TRP A 154 2.85 0.76 5.41
C TRP A 154 3.80 1.02 6.57
N VAL A 155 3.89 0.09 7.53
CA VAL A 155 4.59 0.28 8.79
C VAL A 155 5.71 -0.74 8.96
N VAL A 156 6.88 -0.26 9.40
CA VAL A 156 8.03 -1.09 9.80
C VAL A 156 8.65 -0.58 11.09
N ARG A 157 9.28 -1.47 11.85
CA ARG A 157 10.07 -1.08 13.04
C ARG A 157 11.56 -1.17 12.74
N ILE A 158 12.28 -0.06 12.91
CA ILE A 158 13.73 0.04 12.68
C ILE A 158 14.37 0.69 13.91
N GLY A 159 15.34 0.00 14.54
CA GLY A 159 16.06 0.54 15.69
C GLY A 159 15.16 0.92 16.88
N GLY A 160 14.04 0.23 17.06
CA GLY A 160 13.06 0.51 18.13
C GLY A 160 12.01 1.57 17.80
N LEU A 161 12.09 2.23 16.64
CA LEU A 161 11.10 3.21 16.18
C LEU A 161 10.20 2.62 15.11
N TYR A 162 8.95 3.03 15.09
CA TYR A 162 7.99 2.74 14.03
C TYR A 162 8.12 3.81 12.95
N TYR A 163 8.29 3.37 11.71
CA TYR A 163 8.28 4.21 10.52
C TYR A 163 7.03 3.84 9.72
N MET A 164 6.23 4.85 9.37
CA MET A 164 5.03 4.69 8.57
C MET A 164 5.19 5.49 7.28
N LEU A 165 5.17 4.79 6.16
CA LEU A 165 5.04 5.38 4.84
C LEU A 165 3.56 5.53 4.51
N LEU A 166 3.19 6.67 3.93
CA LEU A 166 1.81 7.04 3.63
C LEU A 166 1.75 7.66 2.24
N SER A 167 0.67 7.38 1.52
CA SER A 167 0.27 8.20 0.39
C SER A 167 -0.44 9.45 0.90
N TYR A 168 -0.11 10.63 0.41
CA TYR A 168 -0.83 11.84 0.77
C TYR A 168 -1.07 12.76 -0.45
N ALA A 169 -2.14 13.55 -0.36
CA ALA A 169 -2.59 14.47 -1.39
C ALA A 169 -2.38 15.92 -0.90
N PRO A 170 -1.30 16.63 -1.30
CA PRO A 170 -1.06 17.99 -0.84
C PRO A 170 -2.16 18.95 -1.30
N THR A 171 -2.42 19.99 -0.53
CA THR A 171 -3.33 21.07 -0.94
C THR A 171 -2.69 21.86 -2.09
N PRO A 172 -3.30 21.92 -3.29
CA PRO A 172 -2.76 22.67 -4.40
C PRO A 172 -2.83 24.18 -4.12
N LYS A 173 -1.70 24.88 -4.33
CA LYS A 173 -1.55 26.30 -4.00
C LYS A 173 -2.47 27.21 -4.83
N ALA A 174 -2.75 26.84 -6.08
CA ALA A 174 -3.44 27.70 -7.05
C ALA A 174 -4.76 27.11 -7.57
N ALA A 175 -5.40 26.19 -6.82
CA ALA A 175 -6.69 25.65 -7.25
C ALA A 175 -7.79 26.72 -7.25
N SER A 176 -8.51 26.79 -8.37
CA SER A 176 -9.72 27.58 -8.57
C SER A 176 -10.85 27.15 -7.62
N PRO A 177 -11.87 27.99 -7.39
CA PRO A 177 -13.03 27.62 -6.59
C PRO A 177 -13.74 26.35 -7.07
N GLU A 178 -13.83 26.14 -8.39
CA GLU A 178 -14.43 24.96 -9.00
C GLU A 178 -13.60 23.70 -8.73
N GLU A 179 -12.27 23.79 -8.85
CA GLU A 179 -11.37 22.68 -8.50
C GLU A 179 -11.48 22.31 -7.03
N ARG A 180 -11.55 23.30 -6.13
CA ARG A 180 -11.73 23.07 -4.69
C ARG A 180 -13.05 22.36 -4.38
N ALA A 181 -14.13 22.77 -5.03
CA ALA A 181 -15.44 22.12 -4.87
C ALA A 181 -15.42 20.65 -5.33
N ARG A 182 -14.61 20.32 -6.36
CA ARG A 182 -14.50 18.97 -6.92
C ARG A 182 -13.63 18.02 -6.10
N MET A 183 -12.70 18.50 -5.28
CA MET A 183 -11.70 17.67 -4.57
C MET A 183 -12.35 16.52 -3.78
N HIS A 184 -13.44 16.81 -3.07
CA HIS A 184 -14.06 15.87 -2.13
C HIS A 184 -15.45 15.41 -2.55
N ALA A 185 -15.97 15.92 -3.66
CA ALA A 185 -17.31 15.60 -4.16
C ALA A 185 -17.54 14.09 -4.42
N THR A 186 -16.47 13.35 -4.71
CA THR A 186 -16.52 11.89 -4.94
C THR A 186 -15.85 11.09 -3.83
N ALA A 187 -15.46 11.76 -2.75
CA ALA A 187 -14.74 11.20 -1.61
C ALA A 187 -13.47 10.42 -2.00
N ASP A 188 -12.76 10.93 -3.02
CA ASP A 188 -11.50 10.39 -3.50
C ASP A 188 -10.71 11.43 -4.29
N VAL A 189 -10.05 12.35 -3.57
CA VAL A 189 -9.28 13.45 -4.19
C VAL A 189 -8.21 12.97 -5.18
N TYR A 190 -7.65 11.78 -4.95
CA TYR A 190 -6.63 11.15 -5.79
C TYR A 190 -7.13 10.82 -7.20
N ALA A 191 -8.44 10.74 -7.41
CA ALA A 191 -9.05 10.45 -8.71
C ALA A 191 -9.54 11.72 -9.44
N THR A 192 -9.26 12.92 -8.93
CA THR A 192 -9.85 14.17 -9.46
C THR A 192 -8.99 14.89 -10.49
N GLY A 193 -7.68 14.63 -10.51
CA GLY A 193 -6.71 15.37 -11.32
C GLY A 193 -6.28 16.72 -10.73
N VAL A 194 -6.87 17.15 -9.60
CA VAL A 194 -6.63 18.48 -9.01
C VAL A 194 -5.35 18.50 -8.17
N THR A 195 -4.99 17.37 -7.57
CA THR A 195 -3.73 17.18 -6.86
C THR A 195 -3.13 15.82 -7.22
N LYS A 196 -1.90 15.60 -6.77
CA LYS A 196 -1.11 14.41 -7.07
C LYS A 196 -0.97 13.51 -5.85
N SER A 197 -0.54 12.27 -6.07
CA SER A 197 -0.30 11.29 -5.00
C SER A 197 1.17 11.24 -4.62
N HIS A 198 1.52 11.78 -3.46
CA HIS A 198 2.88 11.82 -2.92
C HIS A 198 3.10 10.75 -1.88
N SER A 199 4.37 10.39 -1.60
CA SER A 199 4.72 9.62 -0.41
C SER A 199 5.24 10.53 0.68
N GLY A 200 4.72 10.34 1.90
CA GLY A 200 5.26 10.96 3.09
C GLY A 200 5.66 9.95 4.14
N LEU A 201 6.38 10.45 5.16
CA LEU A 201 6.86 9.67 6.28
C LEU A 201 6.29 10.19 7.59
N ALA A 202 5.92 9.27 8.47
CA ALA A 202 5.72 9.53 9.88
C ALA A 202 6.54 8.57 10.75
N VAL A 203 6.93 9.01 11.95
CA VAL A 203 7.73 8.22 12.88
C VAL A 203 7.13 8.25 14.28
N SER A 204 7.14 7.13 14.97
CA SER A 204 6.63 6.98 16.33
C SER A 204 7.56 6.13 17.20
N ALA A 205 7.62 6.43 18.50
CA ALA A 205 8.31 5.60 19.48
C ALA A 205 7.44 4.47 20.05
N ASP A 206 6.11 4.67 20.08
CA ASP A 206 5.15 3.71 20.65
C ASP A 206 4.27 3.03 19.59
N GLY A 207 4.34 3.48 18.34
CA GLY A 207 3.52 3.00 17.22
C GLY A 207 2.05 3.38 17.33
N VAL A 208 1.71 4.37 18.15
CA VAL A 208 0.36 4.94 18.30
C VAL A 208 0.39 6.43 17.99
N ASN A 209 1.32 7.14 18.62
CA ASN A 209 1.50 8.58 18.49
C ASN A 209 2.56 8.87 17.43
N PHE A 210 2.13 9.06 16.19
CA PHE A 210 3.02 9.35 15.07
C PHE A 210 3.25 10.84 14.88
N ARG A 211 4.51 11.21 14.69
CA ARG A 211 4.90 12.53 14.21
C ARG A 211 5.02 12.50 12.69
N TRP A 212 4.32 13.39 12.01
CA TRP A 212 4.46 13.61 10.57
C TRP A 212 5.79 14.32 10.24
N PHE A 213 6.54 13.78 9.28
CA PHE A 213 7.80 14.35 8.79
C PHE A 213 7.69 15.00 7.40
N GLY A 214 6.61 14.74 6.66
CA GLY A 214 6.37 15.35 5.34
C GLY A 214 6.76 14.46 4.16
N ASP A 215 6.88 15.08 3.00
CA ASP A 215 7.22 14.45 1.71
C ASP A 215 8.59 13.74 1.77
N VAL A 216 8.63 12.53 1.23
CA VAL A 216 9.88 11.77 1.02
C VAL A 216 10.03 11.28 -0.42
N LEU A 217 8.93 11.22 -1.18
CA LEU A 217 8.93 10.95 -2.62
C LEU A 217 7.72 11.64 -3.29
N SER A 218 7.98 12.76 -3.96
CA SER A 218 7.01 13.44 -4.83
C SER A 218 6.98 12.83 -6.23
N PRO A 219 5.83 12.78 -6.95
CA PRO A 219 5.73 12.40 -8.35
C PRO A 219 6.75 13.12 -9.24
N SER A 220 7.21 12.46 -10.29
CA SER A 220 8.17 13.09 -11.20
C SER A 220 7.53 14.26 -11.95
N LYS A 221 8.37 15.08 -12.58
CA LYS A 221 7.90 16.26 -13.31
C LYS A 221 7.10 15.85 -14.55
N ASP A 222 7.62 14.88 -15.30
CA ASP A 222 7.21 14.52 -16.65
C ASP A 222 7.44 13.03 -16.99
N GLY A 223 7.84 12.22 -16.01
CA GLY A 223 8.08 10.78 -16.18
C GLY A 223 6.80 9.95 -16.24
N TRP A 224 6.96 8.62 -16.23
CA TRP A 224 5.84 7.68 -16.21
C TRP A 224 5.08 7.69 -14.87
N ASP A 225 5.66 8.27 -13.83
CA ASP A 225 5.16 8.41 -12.46
C ASP A 225 4.89 9.89 -12.09
N ALA A 226 4.44 10.69 -13.08
CA ALA A 226 4.24 12.13 -12.93
C ALA A 226 2.96 12.54 -12.18
N TYR A 227 2.03 11.62 -11.95
CA TYR A 227 0.77 11.83 -11.23
C TYR A 227 0.77 11.16 -9.85
N ALA A 228 1.26 9.93 -9.75
CA ALA A 228 1.40 9.22 -8.50
C ALA A 228 2.84 8.71 -8.32
N ALA A 229 3.33 8.77 -7.09
CA ALA A 229 4.53 8.08 -6.62
C ALA A 229 4.30 7.69 -5.15
N ARG A 230 3.63 6.55 -4.95
CA ARG A 230 3.25 6.02 -3.63
C ARG A 230 4.16 4.87 -3.23
N LEU A 231 5.06 5.08 -2.30
CA LEU A 231 5.86 4.03 -1.68
C LEU A 231 4.93 3.04 -0.97
N SER A 232 5.14 1.76 -1.25
CA SER A 232 4.30 0.68 -0.77
C SER A 232 5.04 -0.33 0.09
N CYS A 233 6.36 -0.41 -0.02
CA CYS A 233 7.16 -1.40 0.69
C CYS A 233 8.63 -0.96 0.75
N LEU A 234 9.34 -1.31 1.82
CA LEU A 234 10.80 -1.22 1.90
C LEU A 234 11.42 -2.60 2.12
N LEU A 235 12.53 -2.85 1.43
CA LEU A 235 13.45 -3.93 1.73
C LEU A 235 14.81 -3.37 2.11
N TRP A 236 15.39 -3.87 3.19
CA TRP A 236 16.78 -3.58 3.53
C TRP A 236 17.71 -4.48 2.69
N VAL A 237 18.45 -3.88 1.77
CA VAL A 237 19.49 -4.54 0.97
C VAL A 237 20.79 -3.76 1.17
N PRO A 238 21.68 -4.22 2.08
CA PRO A 238 22.85 -3.47 2.47
C PRO A 238 23.63 -2.90 1.27
N PRO A 239 23.98 -1.60 1.27
CA PRO A 239 23.84 -0.64 2.38
C PRO A 239 22.59 0.27 2.30
N VAL A 240 21.56 -0.08 1.52
CA VAL A 240 20.41 0.81 1.23
C VAL A 240 19.07 0.17 1.56
N PHE A 241 18.09 1.02 1.84
CA PHE A 241 16.69 0.65 1.71
C PHE A 241 16.27 0.77 0.27
N VAL A 242 15.68 -0.30 -0.27
CA VAL A 242 15.04 -0.32 -1.58
C VAL A 242 13.54 -0.18 -1.36
N GLY A 243 12.95 0.89 -1.87
CA GLY A 243 11.52 1.16 -1.85
C GLY A 243 10.85 0.80 -3.15
N PHE A 244 9.81 -0.02 -3.08
CA PHE A 244 8.87 -0.20 -4.17
C PHE A 244 7.81 0.88 -4.08
N TYR A 245 7.46 1.48 -5.22
CA TYR A 245 6.42 2.48 -5.28
C TYR A 245 5.49 2.25 -6.47
N ASP A 246 4.23 2.63 -6.29
CA ASP A 246 3.22 2.67 -7.32
C ASP A 246 3.29 4.01 -8.05
N GLY A 247 3.44 3.97 -9.37
CA GLY A 247 3.51 5.16 -10.21
C GLY A 247 2.49 5.19 -11.34
N SER A 248 2.04 6.39 -11.67
CA SER A 248 1.19 6.66 -12.83
C SER A 248 1.48 8.04 -13.40
N ARG A 249 1.23 8.22 -14.70
CA ARG A 249 1.56 9.44 -15.44
C ARG A 249 0.45 10.47 -15.36
N THR A 250 -0.80 10.03 -15.36
CA THR A 250 -2.00 10.87 -15.41
C THR A 250 -3.08 10.35 -14.47
N VAL A 251 -4.11 11.17 -14.24
CA VAL A 251 -5.30 10.77 -13.48
C VAL A 251 -6.08 9.63 -14.17
N ASP A 252 -6.01 9.50 -15.49
CA ASP A 252 -6.68 8.42 -16.24
C ASP A 252 -6.12 7.03 -15.90
N GLU A 253 -4.87 7.00 -15.44
CA GLU A 253 -4.19 5.81 -14.96
C GLU A 253 -4.39 5.60 -13.44
N ASN A 254 -5.17 6.46 -12.76
CA ASN A 254 -5.52 6.24 -11.37
C ASN A 254 -6.23 4.90 -11.23
N TYR A 255 -5.75 4.12 -10.26
CA TYR A 255 -6.04 2.72 -10.02
C TYR A 255 -5.33 1.67 -10.89
N GLU A 256 -4.58 2.10 -11.88
CA GLU A 256 -3.86 1.24 -12.82
C GLU A 256 -2.35 1.49 -12.71
N GLU A 257 -1.88 1.83 -11.50
CA GLU A 257 -0.49 2.16 -11.25
C GLU A 257 0.44 0.96 -11.53
N ARG A 258 1.70 1.29 -11.83
CA ARG A 258 2.76 0.34 -12.17
C ARG A 258 3.91 0.47 -11.17
N THR A 259 4.68 -0.60 -10.98
CA THR A 259 5.68 -0.64 -9.91
C THR A 259 7.02 -0.09 -10.37
N GLY A 260 7.52 0.90 -9.63
CA GLY A 260 8.86 1.47 -9.74
C GLY A 260 9.73 1.12 -8.53
N ILE A 261 11.01 1.50 -8.61
CA ILE A 261 11.98 1.38 -7.50
C ILE A 261 12.65 2.71 -7.21
N ALA A 262 12.77 3.02 -5.93
CA ALA A 262 13.64 4.05 -5.39
C ALA A 262 14.54 3.47 -4.31
N ILE A 263 15.64 4.16 -4.00
CA ILE A 263 16.55 3.81 -2.91
C ILE A 263 16.67 4.94 -1.90
N SER A 264 16.94 4.60 -0.65
CA SER A 264 17.22 5.56 0.40
C SER A 264 18.27 5.03 1.37
N TRP A 265 19.05 5.94 1.95
CA TRP A 265 19.96 5.65 3.08
C TRP A 265 19.38 6.10 4.41
N ASP A 266 18.42 7.02 4.41
CA ASP A 266 17.96 7.75 5.60
C ASP A 266 16.44 7.72 5.80
N LEU A 267 15.71 7.11 4.86
CA LEU A 267 14.24 7.05 4.76
C LEU A 267 13.54 8.40 4.59
N LYS A 268 14.29 9.50 4.55
CA LYS A 268 13.78 10.87 4.37
C LYS A 268 13.92 11.35 2.94
N SER A 269 14.90 10.80 2.21
CA SER A 269 15.17 11.14 0.83
C SER A 269 15.23 9.86 -0.01
N PHE A 270 14.27 9.71 -0.94
CA PHE A 270 14.27 8.60 -1.89
C PHE A 270 14.77 9.05 -3.26
N ARG A 271 15.73 8.30 -3.82
CA ARG A 271 16.24 8.47 -5.18
C ARG A 271 15.67 7.38 -6.07
N ARG A 272 14.91 7.76 -7.09
CA ARG A 272 14.41 6.82 -8.11
C ARG A 272 15.56 6.18 -8.85
N THR A 273 15.45 4.89 -9.09
CA THR A 273 16.33 4.16 -10.02
C THR A 273 15.58 3.74 -11.28
N SER A 274 14.25 3.63 -11.22
CA SER A 274 13.37 3.34 -12.36
C SER A 274 12.85 4.61 -13.05
N THR A 275 13.74 5.42 -13.63
CA THR A 275 13.39 6.73 -14.20
C THR A 275 12.68 6.64 -15.56
N ASP A 276 13.09 5.67 -16.38
CA ASP A 276 12.69 5.63 -17.79
C ASP A 276 11.36 4.88 -17.99
N SER A 277 11.11 3.88 -17.14
CA SER A 277 9.90 3.06 -17.16
C SER A 277 9.66 2.41 -15.78
N PRO A 278 8.44 1.90 -15.52
CA PRO A 278 8.23 0.98 -14.39
C PRO A 278 9.15 -0.25 -14.53
N VAL A 279 9.51 -0.85 -13.39
CA VAL A 279 10.33 -2.08 -13.35
C VAL A 279 9.50 -3.35 -13.42
N LEU A 280 8.24 -3.30 -12.98
CA LEU A 280 7.33 -4.43 -12.99
C LEU A 280 5.95 -3.97 -13.46
N THR A 281 5.39 -4.70 -14.42
CA THR A 281 4.08 -4.46 -15.03
C THR A 281 3.39 -5.79 -15.29
N SER A 282 2.07 -5.80 -15.32
CA SER A 282 1.32 -6.91 -15.92
C SER A 282 1.49 -6.88 -17.44
N PRO A 283 1.59 -8.02 -18.13
CA PRO A 283 1.50 -8.07 -19.59
C PRO A 283 0.06 -7.90 -20.10
N TYR A 284 -0.93 -7.77 -19.20
CA TYR A 284 -2.35 -7.75 -19.54
C TYR A 284 -3.00 -6.40 -19.25
N ALA A 285 -4.12 -6.14 -19.93
CA ALA A 285 -4.97 -4.97 -19.74
C ALA A 285 -4.18 -3.65 -19.67
N SER A 286 -4.27 -2.92 -18.56
CA SER A 286 -3.59 -1.64 -18.31
C SER A 286 -2.08 -1.76 -18.04
N GLY A 287 -1.61 -2.99 -17.82
CA GLY A 287 -0.28 -3.27 -17.31
C GLY A 287 -0.11 -3.03 -15.80
N SER A 288 -1.20 -2.79 -15.07
CA SER A 288 -1.17 -2.51 -13.63
C SER A 288 -0.51 -3.63 -12.83
N LEU A 289 0.42 -3.22 -11.97
CA LEU A 289 1.07 -4.04 -10.97
C LEU A 289 1.47 -3.10 -9.83
N ARG A 290 0.78 -3.21 -8.70
CA ARG A 290 0.81 -2.19 -7.64
C ARG A 290 0.60 -2.79 -6.25
N TYR A 291 0.72 -1.95 -5.23
CA TYR A 291 0.56 -2.33 -3.82
C TYR A 291 1.50 -3.47 -3.43
N MET A 292 2.73 -3.42 -3.93
CA MET A 292 3.77 -4.38 -3.57
C MET A 292 3.97 -4.36 -2.06
N ASP A 293 4.00 -5.54 -1.44
CA ASP A 293 4.56 -5.78 -0.11
C ASP A 293 5.43 -7.03 -0.13
N ALA A 294 6.45 -7.10 0.71
CA ALA A 294 7.46 -8.14 0.61
C ALA A 294 8.03 -8.60 1.95
N LEU A 295 8.33 -9.89 2.02
CA LEU A 295 9.01 -10.52 3.15
C LEU A 295 10.31 -11.16 2.68
N ALA A 296 11.43 -10.67 3.18
CA ALA A 296 12.75 -11.20 2.88
C ALA A 296 13.20 -12.17 3.97
N PHE A 297 13.31 -13.44 3.60
CA PHE A 297 13.96 -14.49 4.39
C PHE A 297 15.45 -14.57 4.01
N GLU A 298 16.18 -15.49 4.63
CA GLU A 298 17.60 -15.70 4.35
C GLU A 298 17.84 -16.13 2.89
N ASP A 299 17.07 -17.10 2.39
CA ASP A 299 17.29 -17.73 1.08
C ASP A 299 16.33 -17.26 -0.02
N ARG A 300 15.27 -16.53 0.35
CA ARG A 300 14.20 -16.13 -0.59
C ARG A 300 13.48 -14.85 -0.17
N ILE A 301 12.76 -14.26 -1.10
CA ILE A 301 11.86 -13.13 -0.89
C ILE A 301 10.49 -13.50 -1.43
N TYR A 302 9.45 -13.28 -0.64
CA TYR A 302 8.05 -13.35 -1.08
C TYR A 302 7.61 -11.94 -1.44
N PHE A 303 7.13 -11.74 -2.67
CA PHE A 303 6.57 -10.50 -3.16
C PHE A 303 5.08 -10.68 -3.39
N TYR A 304 4.25 -9.95 -2.64
CA TYR A 304 2.79 -9.93 -2.78
C TYR A 304 2.38 -8.63 -3.47
N TYR A 305 1.51 -8.72 -4.48
CA TYR A 305 1.14 -7.56 -5.29
C TYR A 305 -0.22 -7.74 -5.96
N GLU A 306 -0.90 -6.62 -6.19
CA GLU A 306 -2.10 -6.56 -7.01
C GLU A 306 -1.72 -6.52 -8.49
N PHE A 307 -2.37 -7.34 -9.32
CA PHE A 307 -1.97 -7.61 -10.71
C PHE A 307 -3.18 -7.60 -11.64
N ALA A 308 -3.10 -6.86 -12.75
CA ALA A 308 -4.16 -6.84 -13.76
C ALA A 308 -4.21 -8.15 -14.58
N ARG A 309 -5.43 -8.67 -14.76
CA ARG A 309 -5.75 -9.88 -15.54
C ARG A 309 -6.17 -9.52 -16.98
N PRO A 310 -6.21 -10.50 -17.90
CA PRO A 310 -6.64 -10.29 -19.29
C PRO A 310 -8.02 -9.64 -19.45
N ASP A 311 -8.94 -9.89 -18.52
CA ASP A 311 -10.30 -9.33 -18.51
C ASP A 311 -10.38 -7.92 -17.90
N GLY A 312 -9.27 -7.39 -17.38
CA GLY A 312 -9.20 -6.10 -16.67
C GLY A 312 -9.59 -6.14 -15.20
N SER A 313 -9.91 -7.32 -14.65
CA SER A 313 -10.01 -7.51 -13.20
C SER A 313 -8.62 -7.59 -12.57
N HIS A 314 -8.50 -7.40 -11.27
CA HIS A 314 -7.20 -7.47 -10.57
C HIS A 314 -7.23 -8.57 -9.52
N GLU A 315 -6.16 -9.35 -9.46
CA GLU A 315 -5.95 -10.40 -8.47
C GLU A 315 -4.74 -10.09 -7.59
N LEU A 316 -4.73 -10.66 -6.38
CA LEU A 316 -3.58 -10.63 -5.50
C LEU A 316 -2.71 -11.85 -5.82
N ARG A 317 -1.45 -11.60 -6.19
CA ARG A 317 -0.46 -12.64 -6.50
C ARG A 317 0.67 -12.68 -5.49
N VAL A 318 1.40 -13.80 -5.50
CA VAL A 318 2.71 -13.94 -4.86
C VAL A 318 3.76 -14.45 -5.87
N SER A 319 4.94 -13.84 -5.83
CA SER A 319 6.15 -14.35 -6.49
C SER A 319 7.23 -14.63 -5.46
N ILE A 320 7.88 -15.81 -5.55
CA ILE A 320 8.90 -16.25 -4.58
C ILE A 320 10.24 -16.32 -5.32
N VAL A 321 11.17 -15.46 -4.93
CA VAL A 321 12.46 -15.29 -5.60
C VAL A 321 13.59 -15.72 -4.69
N ARG A 322 14.51 -16.56 -5.16
CA ARG A 322 15.70 -16.93 -4.39
C ARG A 322 16.63 -15.72 -4.24
N ARG A 323 17.20 -15.53 -3.05
CA ARG A 323 18.26 -14.56 -2.82
C ARG A 323 19.56 -15.17 -3.32
N GLY A 324 20.21 -14.52 -4.28
CA GLY A 324 21.58 -14.86 -4.64
C GLY A 324 22.49 -14.57 -3.44
N GLY A 325 23.35 -15.53 -3.08
CA GLY A 325 24.35 -15.38 -2.02
C GLY A 325 25.54 -14.51 -2.39
#